data_AF-A0A7H1Q3I0-F1
#
_entry.id   AF-A0A7H1Q3I0-F1
#
_cell.length_a   1.000
_cell.length_b   1.000
_cell.length_c   1.000
_cell.angle_alpha   90.00
_cell.angle_beta   90.00
_cell.angle_gamma   90.00
#
_symmetry.space_group_name_H-M   'P 1'
#
loop_
_entity.id
_entity.type
_entity.pdbx_description
1 polymer ?
#
loop_
_entity_poly.entity_id
_entity_poly.type
_entity_poly.pdbx_seq_one_letter_code
_entity_poly.pdbx_strand_id
1 'polypeptide(L)'
;MSEKVTELGEALRALGERGEHLIALQPAPEDLDEIREEMDAARRLLVVARASLARRCPQHPNAPADPTADGECLFCATNRRRGETANVTEAVPLQTVARAVAELGQDEAVRRYGAQTVTRAVLVCRNDLALLQESA
;
A
#
# COMPACT_ATOMS: atom_id res chain seq x y z
N MET A 1 8.52 19.36 18.77
CA MET A 1 7.08 19.15 18.52
C MET A 1 6.79 19.69 17.11
N SER A 2 6.10 18.95 16.24
CA SER A 2 5.85 19.38 14.85
C SER A 2 5.06 20.70 14.86
N GLU A 3 5.49 21.71 14.09
CA GLU A 3 4.84 23.02 13.96
C GLU A 3 3.32 22.90 13.74
N LYS A 4 2.91 21.92 12.93
CA LYS A 4 1.49 21.62 12.63
C LYS A 4 0.71 21.03 13.79
N VAL A 5 1.38 20.38 14.73
CA VAL A 5 0.75 19.92 15.97
C VAL A 5 0.50 21.09 16.93
N THR A 6 1.41 22.07 16.96
CA THR A 6 1.23 23.31 17.74
C THR A 6 0.09 24.16 17.18
N GLU A 7 0.07 24.40 15.85
CA GLU A 7 -1.01 25.14 15.17
C GLU A 7 -2.39 24.49 15.41
N LEU A 8 -2.46 23.16 15.36
CA LEU A 8 -3.71 22.44 15.67
C LEU A 8 -4.14 22.66 17.13
N GLY A 9 -3.20 22.63 18.08
CA GLY A 9 -3.50 22.86 19.49
C GLY A 9 -4.04 24.27 19.75
N GLU A 10 -3.49 25.28 19.07
CA GLU A 10 -3.97 26.66 19.13
C GLU A 10 -5.37 26.80 18.52
N ALA A 11 -5.61 26.22 17.35
CA ALA A 11 -6.92 26.24 16.69
C ALA A 11 -8.02 25.57 17.54
N LEU A 12 -7.71 24.44 18.19
CA LEU A 12 -8.65 23.74 19.07
C LEU A 12 -8.95 24.54 20.35
N ARG A 13 -7.95 25.26 20.89
CA ARG A 13 -8.16 26.14 22.04
C ARG A 13 -9.11 27.30 21.71
N ALA A 14 -8.87 27.97 20.58
CA ALA A 14 -9.71 29.07 20.10
C ALA A 14 -11.17 28.62 19.87
N LEU A 15 -11.37 27.42 19.30
CA LEU A 15 -12.70 26.84 19.12
C LEU A 15 -13.41 26.58 20.47
N GLY A 16 -12.66 26.15 21.49
CA GLY A 16 -13.18 25.94 22.84
C GLY A 16 -13.69 27.24 23.48
N GLU A 17 -12.90 28.31 23.40
CA GLU A 17 -13.26 29.64 23.91
C GLU A 17 -14.55 30.18 23.23
N ARG A 18 -14.68 29.98 21.92
CA ARG A 18 -15.91 30.33 21.18
C ARG A 18 -17.12 29.48 21.58
N GLY A 19 -16.91 28.20 21.85
CA GLY A 19 -17.96 27.31 22.37
C GLY A 19 -18.49 27.77 23.73
N GLU A 20 -17.64 28.31 24.60
CA GLU A 20 -18.07 28.89 25.88
C GLU A 20 -18.92 30.15 25.69
N HIS A 21 -18.58 31.01 24.72
CA HIS A 21 -19.39 32.20 24.40
C HIS A 21 -20.78 31.85 23.86
N LEU A 22 -20.93 30.77 23.09
CA LEU A 22 -22.24 30.29 22.62
C LEU A 22 -23.17 29.89 23.76
N ILE A 23 -22.63 29.38 24.87
CA ILE A 23 -23.42 28.96 26.05
C ILE A 23 -23.85 30.20 26.85
N ALA A 24 -23.04 31.25 26.83
CA ALA A 24 -23.26 32.47 27.62
C ALA A 24 -24.23 33.47 26.95
N LEU A 25 -24.43 33.39 25.63
CA LEU A 25 -25.18 34.37 24.83
C LEU A 25 -26.27 33.68 23.97
N GLN A 26 -27.25 34.44 23.47
CA GLN A 26 -28.08 33.98 22.36
C GLN A 26 -27.30 34.19 21.06
N PRO A 27 -26.82 33.14 20.39
CA PRO A 27 -25.98 33.30 19.21
C PRO A 27 -26.78 33.77 18.00
N ALA A 28 -26.17 34.64 17.22
CA ALA A 28 -26.65 35.03 15.90
C ALA A 28 -26.25 33.97 14.85
N PRO A 29 -26.92 33.89 13.69
CA PRO A 29 -26.55 32.98 12.62
C PRO A 29 -25.09 33.13 12.16
N GLU A 30 -24.56 34.35 12.19
CA GLU A 30 -23.19 34.66 11.79
C GLU A 30 -22.16 34.00 12.72
N ASP A 31 -22.44 33.91 14.03
CA ASP A 31 -21.58 33.22 15.00
C ASP A 31 -21.44 31.73 14.66
N LEU A 32 -22.50 31.11 14.15
CA LEU A 32 -22.49 29.70 13.75
C LEU A 32 -21.69 29.48 12.47
N ASP A 33 -21.71 30.43 11.54
CA ASP A 33 -20.91 30.39 10.33
C ASP A 33 -19.41 30.53 10.63
N GLU A 34 -19.03 31.44 11.52
CA GLU A 34 -17.64 31.57 11.98
C GLU A 34 -17.14 30.29 12.63
N ILE A 35 -17.95 29.67 13.51
CA ILE A 35 -17.60 28.41 14.17
C ILE A 35 -17.46 27.28 13.15
N ARG A 36 -18.33 27.23 12.13
CA ARG A 36 -18.23 26.25 11.04
C ARG A 36 -16.91 26.41 10.29
N GLU A 37 -16.52 27.64 9.95
CA GLU A 37 -15.26 27.92 9.25
C GLU A 37 -14.03 27.51 10.08
N GLU A 38 -14.07 27.74 11.39
CA GLU A 38 -13.01 27.32 12.31
C GLU A 38 -12.94 25.80 12.51
N MET A 39 -14.09 25.12 12.61
CA MET A 39 -14.12 23.66 12.62
C MET A 39 -13.53 23.08 11.34
N ASP A 40 -13.83 23.67 10.19
CA ASP A 40 -13.24 23.28 8.92
C ASP A 40 -11.72 23.51 8.90
N ALA A 41 -11.25 24.62 9.46
CA ALA A 41 -9.81 24.92 9.58
C ALA A 41 -9.10 23.94 10.51
N ALA A 42 -9.64 23.68 11.70
CA ALA A 42 -9.11 22.71 12.65
C ALA A 42 -9.08 21.30 12.06
N ARG A 43 -10.13 20.89 11.32
CA ARG A 43 -10.15 19.60 10.62
C ARG A 43 -9.04 19.50 9.57
N ARG A 44 -8.79 20.56 8.79
CA ARG A 44 -7.66 20.59 7.83
C ARG A 44 -6.32 20.43 8.54
N LEU A 45 -6.10 21.18 9.63
CA LEU A 45 -4.88 21.08 10.43
C LEU A 45 -4.70 19.68 11.03
N LEU A 46 -5.76 19.05 11.50
CA LEU A 46 -5.72 17.68 12.04
C LEU A 46 -5.23 16.66 11.00
N VAL A 47 -5.71 16.76 9.77
CA VAL A 47 -5.26 15.89 8.67
C VAL A 47 -3.76 16.08 8.40
N VAL A 48 -3.27 17.31 8.38
CA VAL A 48 -1.85 17.64 8.16
C VAL A 48 -0.98 17.20 9.34
N ALA A 49 -1.40 17.45 10.57
CA ALA A 49 -0.69 17.03 11.78
C ALA A 49 -0.57 15.50 11.82
N ARG A 50 -1.66 14.76 11.55
CA ARG A 50 -1.64 13.30 11.41
C ARG A 50 -0.71 12.85 10.29
N ALA A 51 -0.73 13.55 9.15
CA ALA A 51 0.16 13.26 8.05
C ALA A 51 1.64 13.40 8.43
N SER A 52 1.99 14.39 9.25
CA SER A 52 3.35 14.64 9.71
C SER A 52 3.87 13.60 10.71
N LEU A 53 2.97 12.92 11.42
CA LEU A 53 3.29 11.85 12.35
C LEU A 53 3.33 10.46 11.69
N ALA A 54 2.71 10.32 10.52
CA ALA A 54 2.78 9.09 9.74
C ALA A 54 4.16 8.99 9.07
N ARG A 55 4.88 7.88 9.25
CA ARG A 55 6.06 7.55 8.44
C ARG A 55 5.60 7.30 7.00
N ARG A 56 5.55 8.36 6.19
CA ARG A 56 5.13 8.26 4.79
C ARG A 56 6.30 7.82 3.93
N CYS A 57 6.11 6.76 3.17
CA CYS A 57 7.06 6.37 2.13
C CYS A 57 7.09 7.46 1.05
N PRO A 58 8.26 7.95 0.61
CA PRO A 58 8.34 9.00 -0.41
C PRO A 58 7.79 8.57 -1.78
N GLN A 59 7.86 7.27 -2.11
CA GLN A 59 7.24 6.73 -3.33
C GLN A 59 5.72 6.55 -3.19
N HIS A 60 5.22 6.30 -1.98
CA HIS A 60 3.81 5.99 -1.73
C HIS A 60 3.31 6.76 -0.50
N PRO A 61 3.05 8.07 -0.64
CA PRO A 61 2.76 8.93 0.50
C PRO A 61 1.46 8.57 1.21
N ASN A 62 0.50 7.96 0.51
CA ASN A 62 -0.80 7.55 1.05
C ASN A 62 -0.90 6.04 1.33
N ALA A 63 0.19 5.29 1.19
CA ALA A 63 0.18 3.88 1.49
C ALA A 63 0.09 3.62 3.01
N PRO A 64 -0.60 2.54 3.43
CA PRO A 64 -0.54 2.10 4.81
C PRO A 64 0.90 1.69 5.16
N ALA A 65 1.30 1.99 6.40
CA ALA A 65 2.55 1.47 6.96
C ALA A 65 2.43 -0.04 7.15
N ASP A 66 3.51 -0.78 6.88
CA ASP A 66 3.56 -2.20 7.20
C ASP A 66 3.87 -2.37 8.70
N PRO A 67 3.02 -3.05 9.50
CA PRO A 67 3.27 -3.23 10.93
C PRO A 67 4.43 -4.19 11.23
N THR A 68 4.89 -4.95 10.23
CA THR A 68 5.94 -5.96 10.36
C THR A 68 7.25 -5.55 9.67
N ALA A 69 7.28 -4.42 8.97
CA ALA A 69 8.49 -3.88 8.38
C ALA A 69 8.85 -2.55 9.06
N ASP A 70 10.10 -2.41 9.47
CA ASP A 70 10.59 -1.24 10.21
C ASP A 70 10.59 0.03 9.34
N GLY A 71 9.45 0.74 9.35
CA GLY A 71 9.32 2.05 8.74
C GLY A 71 9.04 2.07 7.23
N GLU A 72 8.69 0.94 6.63
CA GLU A 72 8.28 0.86 5.23
C GLU A 72 6.76 0.88 5.04
N CYS A 73 6.31 1.34 3.87
CA CYS A 73 4.92 1.16 3.49
C CYS A 73 4.66 -0.28 3.01
N LEU A 74 3.41 -0.72 3.16
CA LEU A 74 2.97 -2.07 2.82
C LEU A 74 3.30 -2.46 1.37
N PHE A 75 3.26 -1.50 0.43
CA PHE A 75 3.59 -1.74 -0.97
C PHE A 75 5.09 -2.00 -1.19
N CYS A 76 5.96 -1.17 -0.62
CA CYS A 76 7.40 -1.35 -0.69
C CYS A 76 7.84 -2.65 0.00
N ALA A 77 7.30 -2.90 1.21
CA ALA A 77 7.57 -4.13 1.94
C ALA A 77 7.12 -5.38 1.16
N THR A 78 5.94 -5.34 0.52
CA THR A 78 5.45 -6.43 -0.34
C THR A 78 6.34 -6.62 -1.57
N ASN A 79 6.76 -5.53 -2.23
CA ASN A 79 7.64 -5.62 -3.39
C ASN A 79 9.01 -6.21 -3.02
N ARG A 80 9.58 -5.80 -1.88
CA ARG A 80 10.81 -6.40 -1.35
C ARG A 80 10.65 -7.90 -1.10
N ARG A 81 9.58 -8.31 -0.38
CA ARG A 81 9.29 -9.74 -0.11
C ARG A 81 9.14 -10.56 -1.39
N ARG A 82 8.54 -10.00 -2.44
CA ARG A 82 8.44 -10.65 -3.76
C ARG A 82 9.80 -10.81 -4.45
N GLY A 83 10.70 -9.85 -4.26
CA GLY A 83 12.08 -9.94 -4.74
C GLY A 83 12.90 -10.99 -3.98
N GLU A 84 12.70 -11.12 -2.67
CA GLU A 84 13.39 -12.10 -1.82
C GLU A 84 12.94 -13.55 -2.09
N THR A 85 11.63 -13.78 -2.29
CA THR A 85 11.13 -15.12 -2.64
C THR A 85 11.57 -15.61 -4.02
N ALA A 86 12.09 -14.73 -4.88
CA ALA A 86 12.65 -15.13 -6.17
C ALA A 86 14.00 -15.88 -6.03
N ASN A 87 14.61 -15.92 -4.83
CA ASN A 87 16.00 -16.32 -4.64
C ASN A 87 16.23 -17.67 -3.94
N VAL A 88 15.24 -18.56 -3.83
CA VAL A 88 15.44 -19.86 -3.15
C VAL A 88 14.96 -21.05 -3.97
N THR A 89 15.91 -21.99 -4.12
CA THR A 89 15.90 -23.35 -4.68
C THR A 89 16.60 -23.41 -6.03
N GLU A 90 17.64 -24.24 -6.11
CA GLU A 90 18.47 -24.55 -7.29
C GLU A 90 17.62 -24.47 -8.56
N ALA A 91 17.70 -23.32 -9.23
CA ALA A 91 16.62 -22.88 -10.11
C ALA A 91 16.67 -23.72 -11.38
N VAL A 92 15.81 -24.74 -11.46
CA VAL A 92 15.59 -25.49 -12.69
C VAL A 92 15.19 -24.46 -13.76
N PRO A 93 15.94 -24.35 -14.88
CA PRO A 93 15.64 -23.37 -15.92
C PRO A 93 14.19 -23.52 -16.39
N LEU A 94 13.50 -22.39 -16.59
CA LEU A 94 12.08 -22.40 -16.99
C LEU A 94 11.87 -23.14 -18.31
N GLN A 95 12.87 -23.13 -19.20
CA GLN A 95 12.86 -23.90 -20.45
C GLN A 95 12.80 -25.41 -20.19
N THR A 96 13.51 -25.90 -19.17
CA THR A 96 13.49 -27.31 -18.77
C THR A 96 12.11 -27.69 -18.23
N VAL A 97 11.49 -26.81 -17.44
CA VAL A 97 10.13 -27.03 -16.92
C VAL A 97 9.09 -26.97 -18.05
N ALA A 98 9.21 -26.03 -18.98
CA ALA A 98 8.33 -25.92 -20.14
C ALA A 98 8.41 -27.19 -21.02
N ARG A 99 9.63 -27.67 -21.31
CA ARG A 99 9.80 -28.94 -22.04
C ARG A 99 9.15 -30.11 -21.30
N ALA A 100 9.31 -30.20 -19.98
CA ALA A 100 8.66 -31.24 -19.19
C ALA A 100 7.12 -31.16 -19.25
N VAL A 101 6.54 -29.96 -19.36
CA VAL A 101 5.09 -29.79 -19.59
C VAL A 101 4.67 -30.34 -20.95
N ALA A 102 5.46 -30.08 -22.00
CA ALA A 102 5.17 -30.61 -23.34
C ALA A 102 5.30 -32.14 -23.42
N GLU A 103 6.31 -32.70 -22.75
CA GLU A 103 6.62 -34.15 -22.81
C GLU A 103 5.75 -35.00 -21.88
N LEU A 104 5.52 -34.54 -20.64
CA LEU A 104 4.88 -35.32 -19.58
C LEU A 104 3.43 -34.89 -19.30
N GLY A 105 3.01 -33.76 -19.87
CA GLY A 105 1.74 -33.12 -19.55
C GLY A 105 1.81 -32.21 -18.31
N GLN A 106 0.84 -31.30 -18.25
CA GLN A 106 0.83 -30.22 -17.25
C GLN A 106 0.66 -30.73 -15.82
N ASP A 107 -0.18 -31.74 -15.58
CA ASP A 107 -0.45 -32.26 -14.23
C ASP A 107 0.80 -32.91 -13.60
N GLU A 108 1.54 -33.69 -14.38
CA GLU A 108 2.77 -34.34 -13.90
C GLU A 108 3.89 -33.32 -13.69
N ALA A 109 4.02 -32.34 -14.57
CA ALA A 109 4.95 -31.23 -14.39
C ALA A 109 4.63 -30.43 -13.11
N VAL A 110 3.35 -30.20 -12.79
CA VAL A 110 2.92 -29.51 -11.56
C VAL A 110 3.31 -30.31 -10.32
N ARG A 111 3.14 -31.64 -10.34
CA ARG A 111 3.57 -32.52 -9.24
C ARG A 111 5.07 -32.45 -8.99
N ARG A 112 5.87 -32.36 -10.06
CA ARG A 112 7.33 -32.40 -9.99
C ARG A 112 7.99 -31.06 -9.66
N TYR A 113 7.48 -29.96 -10.22
CA TYR A 113 8.12 -28.64 -10.15
C TYR A 113 7.30 -27.58 -9.40
N GLY A 114 6.07 -27.92 -9.02
CA GLY A 114 5.14 -27.01 -8.37
C GLY A 114 4.35 -26.14 -9.34
N ALA A 115 3.11 -25.81 -8.95
CA ALA A 115 2.16 -25.09 -9.79
C ALA A 115 2.64 -23.70 -10.25
N GLN A 116 3.30 -22.95 -9.37
CA GLN A 116 3.78 -21.60 -9.68
C GLN A 116 4.92 -21.63 -10.72
N THR A 117 5.86 -22.55 -10.58
CA THR A 117 6.99 -22.73 -11.50
C THR A 117 6.49 -23.12 -12.89
N VAL A 118 5.56 -24.09 -12.96
CA VAL A 118 4.95 -24.53 -14.23
C VAL A 118 4.19 -23.38 -14.90
N THR A 119 3.37 -22.66 -14.15
CA THR A 119 2.61 -21.51 -14.69
C THR A 119 3.55 -20.45 -15.26
N ARG A 120 4.62 -20.13 -14.52
CA ARG A 120 5.64 -19.18 -14.97
C ARG A 120 6.38 -19.67 -16.21
N ALA A 121 6.74 -20.96 -16.27
CA ALA A 121 7.41 -21.54 -17.43
C ALA A 121 6.55 -21.50 -18.70
N VAL A 122 5.26 -21.87 -18.58
CA VAL A 122 4.32 -21.81 -19.72
C VAL A 122 4.08 -20.37 -20.19
N LEU A 123 4.00 -19.40 -19.29
CA LEU A 123 3.84 -17.99 -19.65
C LEU A 123 5.08 -17.42 -20.34
N VAL A 124 6.28 -17.72 -19.84
CA VAL A 124 7.54 -17.20 -20.37
C VAL A 124 7.93 -17.88 -21.69
N CYS A 125 7.73 -19.20 -21.80
CA CYS A 125 8.13 -20.02 -22.96
C CYS A 125 6.97 -20.32 -23.92
N ARG A 126 5.87 -19.56 -23.89
CA ARG A 126 4.66 -19.82 -24.68
C ARG A 126 4.93 -19.94 -26.19
N ASN A 127 5.87 -19.15 -26.71
CA ASN A 127 6.24 -19.17 -28.13
C ASN A 127 7.12 -20.39 -28.48
N ASP A 128 8.00 -20.81 -27.57
CA ASP A 128 8.88 -21.97 -27.78
C ASP A 128 8.09 -23.29 -27.72
N LEU A 129 7.04 -23.34 -26.89
CA LEU A 129 6.16 -24.51 -26.76
C LEU A 129 5.34 -24.79 -28.02
N ALA A 130 4.86 -23.73 -28.71
CA ALA A 130 4.13 -23.89 -29.95
C ALA A 130 5.00 -24.55 -31.04
N LEU A 131 6.27 -24.13 -31.13
CA LEU A 131 7.24 -24.70 -32.08
C LEU A 131 7.58 -26.18 -31.78
N LEU A 132 7.57 -26.57 -30.50
CA LEU A 132 7.81 -27.96 -30.09
C LEU A 132 6.58 -28.86 -30.37
N GLN A 133 5.37 -28.32 -30.32
CA GLN A 133 4.14 -29.08 -30.62
C GLN A 133 3.93 -29.34 -32.12
N GLU A 134 4.49 -28.51 -33.00
CA GLU A 134 4.40 -28.70 -34.46
C GLU A 134 5.42 -29.72 -35.02
N SER A 135 6.40 -30.13 -34.20
CA SER A 135 7.51 -31.00 -34.61
C SER A 135 7.37 -32.47 -34.17
N ALA A 136 6.22 -32.84 -33.58
CA ALA A 136 5.90 -34.18 -33.08
C ALA A 136 4.73 -34.79 -33.85
#